data_AF-A0A2U3BAL1-F1
#
_entry.id   AF-A0A2U3BAL1-F1
#
_cell.length_a   1.000
_cell.length_b   1.000
_cell.length_c   1.000
_cell.angle_alpha   90.00
_cell.angle_beta   90.00
_cell.angle_gamma   90.00
#
_symmetry.space_group_name_H-M   'P 1'
#
loop_
_entity.id
_entity.type
_entity.pdbx_description
1 polymer ?
#
loop_
_entity_poly.entity_id
_entity_poly.type
_entity_poly.pdbx_seq_one_letter_code
_entity_poly.pdbx_strand_id
1 'polypeptide(L)' 'MFNSFNKNFMRQIHEAQERHRIAVNTYEQTTERYLLADVDRKVCNDALEDELKTYARLAELHYKYFIGAVCDD' A
#
# COMPACT_ATOMS: atom_id res chain seq x y z
N MET A 1 -16.78 7.51 -23.34
CA MET A 1 -17.02 7.05 -21.95
C MET A 1 -15.73 6.62 -21.23
N PHE A 2 -14.55 6.68 -21.88
CA PHE A 2 -13.22 6.31 -21.35
C PHE A 2 -12.65 7.19 -20.21
N ASN A 3 -13.28 8.33 -19.89
CA ASN A 3 -12.65 9.39 -19.08
C ASN A 3 -12.94 9.34 -17.57
N SER A 4 -13.98 8.65 -17.10
CA SER A 4 -14.35 8.60 -15.67
C SER A 4 -13.81 7.36 -14.96
N PHE A 5 -13.76 6.22 -15.65
CA PHE A 5 -13.21 4.96 -15.12
C PHE A 5 -11.71 5.10 -14.78
N ASN A 6 -10.89 5.52 -15.75
CA ASN A 6 -9.45 5.72 -15.54
C ASN A 6 -9.14 6.75 -14.46
N LYS A 7 -9.90 7.85 -14.37
CA LYS A 7 -9.70 8.86 -13.32
C LYS A 7 -9.99 8.32 -11.93
N ASN A 8 -11.05 7.53 -11.77
CA ASN A 8 -11.39 6.92 -10.48
C ASN A 8 -10.39 5.83 -10.08
N PHE A 9 -9.87 5.05 -11.03
CA PHE A 9 -8.85 4.03 -10.75
C PHE A 9 -7.50 4.65 -10.38
N MET A 10 -7.05 5.66 -11.13
CA MET A 10 -5.81 6.37 -10.82
C MET A 10 -5.88 7.06 -9.46
N ARG A 11 -7.03 7.64 -9.09
CA ARG A 11 -7.23 8.18 -7.74
C ARG A 11 -7.07 7.10 -6.66
N GLN A 12 -7.70 5.95 -6.83
CA GLN A 12 -7.58 4.83 -5.88
C GLN A 12 -6.14 4.30 -5.78
N ILE A 13 -5.43 4.22 -6.91
CA ILE A 13 -4.01 3.84 -6.94
C ILE A 13 -3.18 4.86 -6.16
N HIS A 14 -3.36 6.16 -6.40
CA HIS A 14 -2.63 7.20 -5.66
C HIS A 14 -2.92 7.16 -4.15
N GLU A 15 -4.17 6.98 -3.75
CA GLU A 15 -4.53 6.82 -2.34
C GLU A 15 -3.88 5.57 -1.71
N ALA A 16 -3.84 4.46 -2.45
CA ALA A 16 -3.18 3.23 -1.98
C ALA A 16 -1.65 3.37 -1.92
N GLN A 17 -1.03 4.09 -2.86
CA GLN A 17 0.39 4.43 -2.85
C GLN A 17 0.76 5.25 -1.61
N GLU A 18 -0.03 6.28 -1.29
CA GLU A 18 0.24 7.12 -0.12
C GLU A 18 0.08 6.33 1.18
N ARG A 19 -0.95 5.49 1.29
CA ARG A 19 -1.11 4.60 2.45
C ARG A 19 0.07 3.64 2.60
N HIS A 20 0.50 3.03 1.50
CA HIS A 20 1.65 2.13 1.53
C HIS A 20 2.93 2.87 1.93
N ARG A 21 3.17 4.09 1.42
CA ARG A 21 4.30 4.93 1.82
C ARG A 21 4.32 5.23 3.32
N ILE A 22 3.15 5.53 3.91
CA ILE A 22 3.01 5.77 5.35
C ILE A 22 3.30 4.48 6.14
N ALA A 23 2.78 3.34 5.69
CA ALA A 23 3.00 2.06 6.36
C ALA A 23 4.48 1.64 6.33
N VAL A 24 5.18 1.80 5.20
CA VAL A 24 6.63 1.56 5.08
C VAL A 24 7.40 2.42 6.06
N ASN A 25 7.16 3.74 6.08
CA ASN A 25 7.85 4.65 7.01
C ASN A 25 7.55 4.29 8.48
N THR A 26 6.31 3.87 8.78
CA THR A 26 5.93 3.44 10.12
C THR A 26 6.67 2.16 10.52
N TYR A 27 6.78 1.19 9.62
CA TYR A 27 7.54 -0.04 9.84
C TYR A 27 9.03 0.24 10.01
N GLU A 28 9.63 1.10 9.19
CA GLU A 28 11.05 1.51 9.31
C GLU A 28 11.32 2.14 10.69
N GLN A 29 10.52 3.14 11.08
CA GLN A 29 10.65 3.80 12.39
C GLN A 29 10.43 2.83 13.55
N THR A 30 9.44 1.94 13.44
CA THR A 30 9.15 0.96 14.50
C THR A 30 10.25 -0.08 14.60
N THR A 31 10.86 -0.47 13.48
CA THR A 31 12.00 -1.38 13.44
C THR A 31 13.22 -0.76 14.12
N GLU A 32 13.53 0.50 13.85
CA GLU A 32 14.60 1.22 14.54
C GLU A 32 14.37 1.26 16.05
N ARG A 33 13.15 1.60 16.48
CA ARG A 33 12.78 1.60 17.90
C ARG A 33 12.84 0.21 18.54
N TYR A 34 12.48 -0.84 17.80
CA TYR A 34 12.59 -2.23 18.27
C TYR A 34 14.05 -2.63 18.48
N LEU A 35 14.94 -2.27 17.56
CA LEU A 35 16.38 -2.52 17.68
C LEU A 35 17.00 -1.81 18.89
N LEU A 36 16.43 -0.67 19.28
CA LEU A 36 16.78 0.08 20.49
C LEU A 36 16.07 -0.42 21.76
N ALA A 37 15.27 -1.49 21.67
CA ALA A 37 14.41 -2.02 22.73
C ALA A 37 13.40 -1.00 23.31
N ASP A 38 13.03 0.03 22.55
CA ASP A 38 12.04 1.06 22.92
C ASP A 38 10.60 0.61 22.67
N VAL A 39 10.39 -0.38 21.79
CA VAL A 39 9.09 -1.00 21.54
C VAL A 39 9.21 -2.52 21.52
N ASP A 40 8.13 -3.21 21.87
CA ASP A 40 8.08 -4.66 21.84
C ASP A 40 8.03 -5.22 20.41
N ARG A 41 8.52 -6.46 20.26
CA ARG A 41 8.46 -7.21 18.99
C ARG A 41 7.05 -7.24 18.38
N LYS A 42 6.00 -7.28 19.21
CA LYS A 42 4.62 -7.27 18.74
C LYS A 42 4.31 -6.00 17.94
N VAL A 43 4.73 -4.83 18.42
CA VAL A 43 4.49 -3.54 17.74
C VAL A 43 5.20 -3.51 16.38
N CYS A 44 6.43 -4.03 16.32
CA CYS A 44 7.17 -4.17 15.06
C CYS A 44 6.46 -5.13 14.07
N ASN A 45 5.98 -6.27 14.55
CA ASN A 45 5.22 -7.21 13.71
C ASN A 45 3.89 -6.61 13.22
N ASP A 46 3.18 -5.86 14.05
CA ASP A 46 1.93 -5.21 13.68
C ASP A 46 2.17 -4.15 12.56
N ALA A 47 3.28 -3.41 12.63
CA ALA A 47 3.68 -2.46 11.58
C ALA A 47 4.08 -3.16 10.27
N LEU A 48 4.80 -4.29 10.35
CA LEU A 48 5.12 -5.11 9.18
C LEU A 48 3.85 -5.67 8.52
N GLU A 49 2.88 -6.13 9.32
CA GLU A 49 1.62 -6.63 8.79
C GLU A 49 0.84 -5.54 8.04
N ASP A 50 0.83 -4.31 8.55
CA ASP A 50 0.20 -3.17 7.87
C ASP A 50 0.90 -2.79 6.56
N GLU A 51 2.24 -2.80 6.54
CA GLU A 51 3.04 -2.62 5.32
C GLU A 51 2.66 -3.66 4.26
N LEU A 52 2.61 -4.94 4.62
CA LEU A 52 2.27 -6.03 3.70
C LEU A 52 0.83 -5.93 3.20
N LYS A 53 -0.13 -5.54 4.06
CA LYS A 53 -1.53 -5.34 3.66
C LYS A 53 -1.69 -4.19 2.66
N THR A 54 -1.03 -3.07 2.92
CA THR A 54 -1.09 -1.90 2.03
C THR A 54 -0.40 -2.19 0.69
N TYR A 55 0.71 -2.92 0.70
CA TYR A 55 1.36 -3.41 -0.53
C TYR A 55 0.44 -4.32 -1.35
N ALA A 56 -0.16 -5.33 -0.72
CA ALA A 56 -1.05 -6.26 -1.39
C ALA A 56 -2.24 -5.54 -2.05
N ARG A 57 -2.81 -4.54 -1.36
CA ARG A 57 -3.89 -3.72 -1.91
C ARG A 57 -3.44 -2.88 -3.11
N LEU A 58 -2.26 -2.29 -3.05
CA LEU A 58 -1.70 -1.52 -4.17
C LEU A 58 -1.46 -2.42 -5.39
N ALA A 59 -0.88 -3.60 -5.18
CA ALA A 59 -0.66 -4.59 -6.24
C ALA A 59 -1.99 -5.05 -6.87
N GLU A 60 -3.02 -5.31 -6.07
CA GLU A 60 -4.36 -5.66 -6.54
C GLU A 60 -4.96 -4.56 -7.44
N LEU A 61 -4.82 -3.29 -7.05
CA LEU A 61 -5.32 -2.16 -7.82
C LEU A 61 -4.57 -2.00 -9.16
N HIS A 62 -3.25 -2.16 -9.17
CA HIS A 62 -2.47 -2.15 -10.41
C HIS A 62 -2.86 -3.30 -11.34
N TYR A 63 -3.06 -4.50 -10.79
CA TYR A 63 -3.50 -5.66 -11.57
C TYR A 63 -4.89 -5.44 -12.19
N LYS A 64 -5.85 -4.94 -11.40
CA LYS A 64 -7.20 -4.60 -11.90
C LYS A 64 -7.18 -3.52 -12.96
N TYR A 65 -6.37 -2.48 -12.77
CA TYR A 65 -6.19 -1.44 -13.78
C TYR A 65 -5.60 -2.01 -15.07
N PHE A 66 -4.56 -2.86 -14.98
CA PHE A 66 -3.95 -3.48 -16.15
C PHE A 66 -4.96 -4.35 -16.92
N ILE A 67 -5.71 -5.22 -16.25
CA ILE A 67 -6.74 -6.03 -16.93
C ILE A 67 -7.83 -5.14 -17.54
N GLY A 68 -8.36 -4.18 -16.79
CA GLY A 68 -9.41 -3.29 -17.29
C GLY A 68 -8.93 -2.46 -18.48
N ALA A 69 -7.66 -2.04 -18.50
CA ALA A 69 -7.08 -1.30 -19.61
C ALA A 69 -6.77 -2.17 -20.85
N VAL A 70 -6.53 -3.48 -20.67
CA VAL A 70 -6.17 -4.42 -21.76
C VAL A 70 -7.38 -5.14 -22.35
N CYS A 71 -8.47 -5.32 -21.59
CA CYS A 71 -9.66 -6.07 -22.03
C CYS A 71 -10.82 -5.19 -22.53
N ASP A 72 -10.69 -3.86 -22.48
CA ASP A 72 -11.65 -2.90 -23.06
C ASP A 72 -11.25 -2.42 -24.48
N ASP A 73 -10.19 -2.98 -25.08
CA ASP A 73 -9.78 -2.86 -26.49
C ASP A 73 -10.22 -4.10 -27.30
#